data_AF-A0A1V2PCJ3-F1
#
_entry.id   AF-A0A1V2PCJ3-F1
#
_cell.length_a   1.000
_cell.length_b   1.000
_cell.length_c   1.000
_cell.angle_alpha   90.00
_cell.angle_beta   90.00
_cell.angle_gamma   90.00
#
_symmetry.space_group_name_H-M   'P 1'
#
loop_
_entity.id
_entity.type
_entity.pdbx_description
1 polymer ?
#
loop_
_entity_poly.entity_id
_entity_poly.type
_entity_poly.pdbx_seq_one_letter_code
_entity_poly.pdbx_strand_id
1 'polypeptide(L)'
;MPVVDIAAAERMVERLAVVRYNDEKAYEQRESRGRLVHEFLRRTARWALALGAEDRWPHSDLAKALAPDLALDAALIEEKIDFDSGTRGEFPLRREIVYPMVCWAALGDLPRQRFPELDDPYEPLLLMFERSGGYLQYNGFLELGYGAFPVGKLAERAELEPLPIDEPTLDALDEAS
;
A
#
# COMPACT_ATOMS: atom_id res chain seq x y z
N MET A 1 8.38 3.96 25.33
CA MET A 1 7.64 4.42 24.12
C MET A 1 8.50 4.11 22.92
N PRO A 2 7.96 3.51 21.85
CA PRO A 2 8.71 3.38 20.61
C PRO A 2 9.12 4.79 20.13
N VAL A 3 10.36 4.91 19.65
CA VAL A 3 10.82 6.14 19.02
C VAL A 3 10.09 6.23 17.69
N VAL A 4 9.35 7.32 17.48
CA VAL A 4 8.67 7.58 16.21
C VAL A 4 9.72 8.04 15.20
N ASP A 5 9.84 7.34 14.07
CA ASP A 5 10.72 7.72 12.96
C ASP A 5 10.00 8.71 12.04
N ILE A 6 9.98 9.98 12.44
CA ILE A 6 9.37 11.06 11.65
C ILE A 6 10.02 11.19 10.28
N ALA A 7 11.33 10.95 10.16
CA ALA A 7 12.02 11.04 8.88
C ALA A 7 11.56 9.93 7.91
N ALA A 8 11.26 8.72 8.39
CA ALA A 8 10.65 7.68 7.57
C ALA A 8 9.22 8.04 7.13
N ALA A 9 8.44 8.65 8.02
CA ALA A 9 7.10 9.14 7.69
C ALA A 9 7.16 10.23 6.61
N GLU A 10 8.07 11.20 6.73
CA GLU A 10 8.29 12.25 5.74
C GLU A 10 8.67 11.68 4.37
N ARG A 11 9.60 10.73 4.31
CA ARG A 11 9.99 10.05 3.07
C ARG A 11 8.82 9.32 2.41
N MET A 12 7.96 8.66 3.20
CA MET A 12 6.75 8.01 2.70
C MET A 12 5.80 9.04 2.06
N VAL A 13 5.57 10.17 2.74
CA VAL A 13 4.73 11.25 2.20
C VAL A 13 5.32 11.82 0.91
N GLU A 14 6.64 12.04 0.85
CA GLU A 14 7.32 12.54 -0.34
C GLU A 14 7.18 11.59 -1.53
N ARG A 15 7.36 10.28 -1.33
CA ARG A 15 7.13 9.27 -2.37
C ARG A 15 5.70 9.32 -2.90
N LEU A 16 4.70 9.38 -2.01
CA LEU A 16 3.29 9.44 -2.40
C LEU A 16 2.91 10.77 -3.09
N ALA A 17 3.52 11.89 -2.70
CA ALA A 17 3.19 13.21 -3.24
C ALA A 17 3.64 13.39 -4.71
N VAL A 18 4.69 12.70 -5.14
CA VAL A 18 5.20 12.80 -6.52
C VAL A 18 4.52 11.85 -7.51
N VAL A 19 3.69 10.92 -7.03
CA VAL A 19 2.97 9.96 -7.87
C VAL A 19 1.96 10.65 -8.79
N ARG A 20 1.93 10.22 -10.04
CA ARG A 20 0.92 10.62 -11.02
C ARG A 20 -0.22 9.59 -11.05
N TYR A 21 -1.29 9.87 -10.32
CA TYR A 21 -2.42 8.93 -10.15
C TYR A 21 -3.37 8.81 -11.36
N ASN A 22 -3.20 9.65 -12.39
CA ASN A 22 -4.02 9.67 -13.62
C ASN A 22 -3.18 9.58 -14.89
N ASP A 23 -2.03 8.91 -14.83
CA ASP A 23 -1.14 8.80 -15.99
C ASP A 23 -1.52 7.56 -16.82
N GLU A 24 -1.65 7.72 -18.14
CA GLU A 24 -1.97 6.63 -19.06
C GLU A 24 -0.89 5.53 -19.07
N LYS A 25 0.34 5.86 -18.63
CA LYS A 25 1.42 4.89 -18.38
C LYS A 25 1.02 3.75 -17.44
N ALA A 26 0.00 3.95 -16.60
CA ALA A 26 -0.57 2.89 -15.77
C ALA A 26 -0.94 1.63 -16.57
N TYR A 27 -1.38 1.80 -17.82
CA TYR A 27 -1.78 0.70 -18.70
C TYR A 27 -0.57 -0.04 -19.31
N GLU A 28 0.52 0.68 -19.61
CA GLU A 28 1.77 0.10 -20.09
C GLU A 28 2.37 -0.82 -19.01
N GLN A 29 2.13 -0.52 -17.73
CA GLN A 29 2.64 -1.25 -16.56
C GLN A 29 1.61 -2.19 -15.91
N ARG A 30 0.60 -2.63 -16.68
CA ARG A 30 -0.56 -3.35 -16.13
C ARG A 30 -0.23 -4.69 -15.46
N GLU A 31 0.73 -5.44 -16.00
CA GLU A 31 1.07 -6.78 -15.49
C GLU A 31 1.83 -6.68 -14.16
N SER A 32 2.82 -5.78 -14.09
CA SER A 32 3.55 -5.52 -12.85
C SER A 32 2.63 -4.94 -11.77
N ARG A 33 1.74 -3.99 -12.11
CA ARG A 33 0.75 -3.44 -11.18
C ARG A 33 -0.21 -4.51 -10.66
N GLY A 34 -0.70 -5.41 -11.51
CA GLY A 34 -1.53 -6.54 -11.09
C GLY A 34 -0.82 -7.49 -10.13
N ARG A 35 0.47 -7.79 -10.39
CA ARG A 35 1.32 -8.56 -9.47
C ARG A 35 1.48 -7.88 -8.12
N LEU A 36 1.71 -6.56 -8.12
CA LEU A 36 1.88 -5.77 -6.90
C LEU A 36 0.61 -5.73 -6.05
N VAL A 37 -0.58 -5.68 -6.67
CA VAL A 37 -1.86 -5.84 -5.96
C VAL A 37 -1.96 -7.21 -5.30
N HIS A 38 -1.57 -8.27 -6.01
CA HIS A 38 -1.56 -9.63 -5.46
C HIS A 38 -0.67 -9.73 -4.22
N GLU A 39 0.53 -9.16 -4.30
CA GLU A 39 1.49 -9.17 -3.20
C GLU A 39 1.04 -8.27 -2.04
N PHE A 40 0.43 -7.11 -2.31
CA PHE A 40 -0.19 -6.26 -1.30
C PHE A 40 -1.27 -7.01 -0.50
N LEU A 41 -2.19 -7.69 -1.18
CA LEU A 41 -3.25 -8.46 -0.53
C LEU A 41 -2.68 -9.61 0.32
N ARG A 42 -1.66 -10.31 -0.18
CA ARG A 42 -0.96 -11.38 0.54
C ARG A 42 -0.28 -10.85 1.80
N ARG A 43 0.54 -9.82 1.69
CA ARG A 43 1.31 -9.28 2.83
C ARG A 43 0.41 -8.66 3.88
N THR A 44 -0.58 -7.86 3.49
CA THR A 44 -1.55 -7.30 4.45
C THR A 44 -2.39 -8.37 5.12
N ALA A 45 -2.71 -9.48 4.45
CA ALA A 45 -3.41 -10.60 5.08
C ALA A 45 -2.56 -11.26 6.16
N ARG A 46 -1.27 -11.52 5.88
CA ARG A 46 -0.33 -12.07 6.86
C ARG A 46 -0.19 -11.17 8.08
N TRP A 47 -0.07 -9.86 7.87
CA TRP A 47 0.00 -8.89 8.95
C TRP A 47 -1.31 -8.76 9.74
N ALA A 48 -2.46 -8.77 9.06
CA ALA A 48 -3.75 -8.75 9.73
C ALA A 48 -3.93 -9.96 10.65
N LEU A 49 -3.55 -11.16 10.20
CA LEU A 49 -3.54 -12.37 11.04
C LEU A 49 -2.58 -12.24 12.23
N ALA A 50 -1.34 -11.81 11.99
CA ALA A 50 -0.32 -11.73 13.02
C ALA A 50 -0.68 -10.72 14.13
N LEU A 51 -1.40 -9.66 13.78
CA LEU A 51 -1.83 -8.60 14.70
C LEU A 51 -3.27 -8.76 15.21
N GLY A 52 -4.03 -9.75 14.71
CA GLY A 52 -5.47 -9.89 14.99
C GLY A 52 -6.31 -8.71 14.47
N ALA A 53 -5.86 -8.04 13.40
CA ALA A 53 -6.45 -6.84 12.83
C ALA A 53 -7.27 -7.15 11.56
N GLU A 54 -8.29 -8.01 11.68
CA GLU A 54 -8.99 -8.60 10.53
C GLU A 54 -10.18 -7.76 10.03
N ASP A 55 -10.83 -6.99 10.91
CA ASP A 55 -12.15 -6.38 10.69
C ASP A 55 -12.27 -5.44 9.47
N ARG A 56 -11.16 -4.97 8.90
CA ARG A 56 -11.13 -4.05 7.74
C ARG A 56 -10.16 -4.45 6.64
N TRP A 57 -9.70 -5.69 6.64
CA TRP A 57 -8.74 -6.14 5.64
C TRP A 57 -9.32 -5.96 4.22
N PRO A 58 -8.54 -5.45 3.22
CA PRO A 58 -7.08 -5.21 3.24
C PRO A 58 -6.66 -3.83 3.75
N HIS A 59 -7.60 -3.00 4.20
CA HIS A 59 -7.36 -1.64 4.69
C HIS A 59 -7.36 -1.55 6.22
N SER A 60 -7.00 -2.64 6.89
CA SER A 60 -6.77 -2.65 8.32
C SER A 60 -5.68 -1.64 8.68
N ASP A 61 -5.86 -0.96 9.82
CA ASP A 61 -4.86 -0.03 10.33
C ASP A 61 -3.80 -0.83 11.10
N LEU A 62 -2.86 -1.41 10.36
CA LEU A 62 -1.82 -2.28 10.90
C LEU A 62 -0.89 -1.50 11.85
N ALA A 63 -0.67 -0.22 11.58
CA ALA A 63 0.15 0.64 12.43
C ALA A 63 -0.50 0.83 13.80
N LYS A 64 -1.80 1.13 13.83
CA LYS A 64 -2.57 1.25 15.08
C LYS A 64 -2.69 -0.09 15.82
N ALA A 65 -2.81 -1.20 15.10
CA ALA A 65 -2.83 -2.53 15.73
C ALA A 65 -1.49 -2.86 16.42
N LEU A 66 -0.37 -2.40 15.85
CA LEU A 66 0.97 -2.63 16.39
C LEU A 66 1.36 -1.62 17.50
N ALA A 67 0.99 -0.35 17.33
CA ALA A 67 1.25 0.74 18.26
C ALA A 67 0.01 1.64 18.41
N PRO A 68 -0.93 1.30 19.31
CA PRO A 68 -2.20 2.03 19.46
C PRO A 68 -2.05 3.50 19.86
N ASP A 69 -0.96 3.84 20.53
CA ASP A 69 -0.65 5.20 21.00
C ASP A 69 0.09 6.04 19.95
N LEU A 70 0.44 5.47 18.78
CA LEU A 70 1.05 6.22 17.70
C LEU A 70 -0.01 7.16 17.09
N ALA A 71 0.28 8.45 17.11
CA ALA A 71 -0.47 9.46 16.38
C ALA A 71 0.52 10.39 15.68
N LEU A 72 0.32 10.56 14.37
CA LEU A 72 1.04 11.58 13.60
C LEU A 72 0.14 12.80 13.41
N ASP A 73 0.77 13.98 13.38
CA ASP A 73 0.09 15.21 13.00
C ASP A 73 -0.44 15.09 11.57
N ALA A 74 -1.72 15.38 11.36
CA ALA A 74 -2.33 15.35 10.04
C ALA A 74 -1.67 16.35 9.07
N ALA A 75 -1.11 17.45 9.60
CA ALA A 75 -0.40 18.45 8.79
C ALA A 75 0.78 17.83 8.03
N LEU A 76 1.45 16.81 8.59
CA LEU A 76 2.56 16.10 7.93
C LEU A 76 2.17 15.56 6.54
N ILE A 77 0.91 15.12 6.41
CA ILE A 77 0.37 14.49 5.20
C ILE A 77 -0.34 15.55 4.35
N GLU A 78 -1.21 16.35 4.96
CA GLU A 78 -2.10 17.28 4.27
C GLU A 78 -1.37 18.48 3.64
N GLU A 79 -0.19 18.85 4.14
CA GLU A 79 0.63 19.90 3.51
C GLU A 79 1.22 19.48 2.15
N LYS A 80 1.43 18.17 1.94
CA LYS A 80 2.11 17.63 0.75
C LYS A 80 1.18 16.84 -0.17
N ILE A 81 0.09 16.30 0.37
CA ILE A 81 -0.83 15.42 -0.36
C ILE A 81 -2.21 16.08 -0.39
N ASP A 82 -2.56 16.63 -1.56
CA ASP A 82 -3.89 17.17 -1.81
C ASP A 82 -4.88 16.04 -2.11
N PHE A 83 -5.75 15.74 -1.14
CA PHE A 83 -6.81 14.75 -1.26
C PHE A 83 -8.09 15.26 -1.95
N ASP A 84 -8.27 16.58 -2.05
CA ASP A 84 -9.54 17.21 -2.45
C ASP A 84 -9.49 17.71 -3.90
N SER A 85 -8.32 17.73 -4.54
CA SER A 85 -8.19 18.13 -5.94
C SER A 85 -8.97 17.21 -6.90
N GLY A 86 -9.89 17.82 -7.66
CA GLY A 86 -10.59 17.20 -8.79
C GLY A 86 -9.66 16.74 -9.94
N THR A 87 -8.34 16.89 -9.79
CA THR A 87 -7.29 16.42 -10.69
C THR A 87 -6.84 14.99 -10.39
N ARG A 88 -7.38 14.31 -9.35
CA ARG A 88 -7.15 12.89 -9.06
C ARG A 88 -8.05 11.91 -9.85
N GLY A 89 -8.89 12.45 -10.75
CA GLY A 89 -9.54 11.70 -11.83
C GLY A 89 -10.36 10.53 -11.33
N GLU A 90 -10.43 9.46 -12.12
CA GLU A 90 -11.28 8.30 -11.82
C GLU A 90 -10.76 7.47 -10.63
N PHE A 91 -9.47 7.58 -10.28
CA PHE A 91 -8.80 6.73 -9.28
C PHE A 91 -8.17 7.56 -8.13
N PRO A 92 -8.99 8.17 -7.25
CA PRO A 92 -8.48 9.05 -6.20
C PRO A 92 -7.73 8.30 -5.11
N LEU A 93 -6.53 8.78 -4.76
CA LEU A 93 -5.83 8.39 -3.55
C LEU A 93 -6.60 8.90 -2.32
N ARG A 94 -6.81 8.01 -1.33
CA ARG A 94 -7.71 8.25 -0.19
C ARG A 94 -6.97 8.36 1.13
N ARG A 95 -7.49 9.21 2.04
CA ARG A 95 -6.92 9.46 3.37
C ARG A 95 -6.83 8.16 4.19
N GLU A 96 -7.83 7.29 4.04
CA GLU A 96 -7.95 6.02 4.77
C GLU A 96 -6.87 4.98 4.41
N ILE A 97 -6.16 5.18 3.29
CA ILE A 97 -5.04 4.33 2.86
C ILE A 97 -3.71 5.01 3.19
N VAL A 98 -3.59 6.31 2.87
CA VAL A 98 -2.34 7.07 3.07
C VAL A 98 -1.98 7.17 4.55
N TYR A 99 -2.94 7.48 5.41
CA TYR A 99 -2.64 7.70 6.83
C TYR A 99 -2.05 6.44 7.49
N PRO A 100 -2.66 5.24 7.37
CA PRO A 100 -2.03 4.01 7.87
C PRO A 100 -0.66 3.71 7.28
N MET A 101 -0.43 3.96 5.98
CA MET A 101 0.89 3.76 5.35
C MET A 101 1.97 4.66 5.95
N VAL A 102 1.64 5.94 6.19
CA VAL A 102 2.57 6.91 6.77
C VAL A 102 2.83 6.61 8.25
N CYS A 103 1.78 6.26 9.01
CA CYS A 103 1.93 5.77 10.38
C CYS A 103 2.78 4.52 10.45
N TRP A 104 2.62 3.59 9.51
CA TRP A 104 3.44 2.39 9.44
C TRP A 104 4.92 2.72 9.22
N ALA A 105 5.24 3.61 8.29
CA ALA A 105 6.60 4.07 8.07
C ALA A 105 7.20 4.70 9.33
N ALA A 106 6.40 5.45 10.11
CA ALA A 106 6.82 6.07 11.35
C ALA A 106 7.16 5.09 12.48
N LEU A 107 6.81 3.80 12.34
CA LEU A 107 7.23 2.76 13.28
C LEU A 107 8.70 2.37 13.12
N GLY A 108 9.37 2.80 12.04
CA GLY A 108 10.76 2.47 11.77
C GLY A 108 11.02 0.97 11.76
N ASP A 109 12.02 0.51 12.50
CA ASP A 109 12.37 -0.91 12.60
C ASP A 109 11.46 -1.74 13.54
N LEU A 110 10.51 -1.12 14.26
CA LEU A 110 9.67 -1.83 15.23
C LEU A 110 8.93 -3.04 14.62
N PRO A 111 8.28 -2.94 13.43
CA PRO A 111 7.59 -4.09 12.84
C PRO A 111 8.55 -5.25 12.58
N ARG A 112 9.73 -4.97 12.01
CA ARG A 112 10.77 -5.97 11.72
C ARG A 112 11.35 -6.59 13.00
N GLN A 113 11.49 -5.81 14.07
CA GLN A 113 11.96 -6.32 15.35
C GLN A 113 10.98 -7.30 15.99
N ARG A 114 9.67 -7.08 15.81
CA ARG A 114 8.63 -7.91 16.41
C ARG A 114 8.21 -9.09 15.54
N PHE A 115 8.27 -8.93 14.22
CA PHE A 115 7.88 -9.93 13.21
C PHE A 115 8.93 -9.99 12.10
N PRO A 116 10.14 -10.51 12.39
CA PRO A 116 11.25 -10.53 11.44
C PRO A 116 10.99 -11.37 10.18
N GLU A 117 10.02 -12.28 10.23
CA GLU A 117 9.59 -13.16 9.13
C GLU A 117 8.55 -12.53 8.19
N LEU A 118 8.05 -11.33 8.52
CA LEU A 118 7.06 -10.61 7.72
C LEU A 118 7.71 -9.46 6.96
N ASP A 119 7.52 -9.47 5.64
CA ASP A 119 7.89 -8.37 4.77
C ASP A 119 7.01 -7.15 5.00
N ASP A 120 7.47 -5.97 4.57
CA ASP A 120 6.66 -4.75 4.65
C ASP A 120 5.31 -4.91 3.92
N PRO A 121 4.17 -4.63 4.59
CA PRO A 121 2.83 -4.82 4.02
C PRO A 121 2.48 -3.82 2.92
N TYR A 122 3.05 -2.62 2.95
CA TYR A 122 2.67 -1.51 2.10
C TYR A 122 3.65 -1.26 0.95
N GLU A 123 4.86 -1.81 0.99
CA GLU A 123 5.83 -1.71 -0.11
C GLU A 123 5.24 -2.11 -1.48
N PRO A 124 4.47 -3.21 -1.64
CA PRO A 124 3.89 -3.53 -2.94
C PRO A 124 2.88 -2.48 -3.42
N LEU A 125 2.07 -1.91 -2.50
CA LEU A 125 1.11 -0.88 -2.85
C LEU A 125 1.80 0.44 -3.23
N LEU A 126 2.90 0.78 -2.54
CA LEU A 126 3.70 1.95 -2.84
C LEU A 126 4.37 1.84 -4.20
N LEU A 127 5.00 0.71 -4.51
CA LEU A 127 5.56 0.44 -5.84
C LEU A 127 4.48 0.47 -6.93
N MET A 128 3.26 0.01 -6.61
CA MET A 128 2.14 0.11 -7.56
C MET A 128 1.82 1.58 -7.83
N PHE A 129 1.73 2.44 -6.81
CA PHE A 129 1.52 3.87 -7.04
C PHE A 129 2.68 4.53 -7.82
N GLU A 130 3.93 4.19 -7.52
CA GLU A 130 5.11 4.71 -8.24
C GLU A 130 5.13 4.29 -9.71
N ARG A 131 4.54 3.14 -10.03
CA ARG A 131 4.21 2.69 -11.39
C ARG A 131 2.95 3.34 -11.95
N SER A 132 2.72 4.61 -11.64
CA SER A 132 1.66 5.49 -12.14
C SER A 132 0.22 4.97 -12.05
N GLY A 133 -0.69 5.72 -11.44
CA GLY A 133 -2.11 5.37 -11.40
C GLY A 133 -2.60 4.91 -10.03
N GLY A 134 -3.88 5.14 -9.75
CA GLY A 134 -4.53 4.67 -8.52
C GLY A 134 -5.29 3.35 -8.68
N TYR A 135 -6.18 3.10 -7.73
CA TYR A 135 -7.20 2.04 -7.81
C TYR A 135 -8.53 2.50 -7.22
N LEU A 136 -9.61 1.85 -7.62
CA LEU A 136 -10.92 1.95 -6.99
C LEU A 136 -11.21 0.65 -6.23
N GLN A 137 -11.89 0.76 -5.09
CA GLN A 137 -12.40 -0.41 -4.41
C GLN A 137 -13.93 -0.45 -4.50
N TYR A 138 -14.48 -1.56 -4.99
CA TYR A 138 -15.92 -1.81 -5.02
C TYR A 138 -16.20 -3.31 -4.94
N ASN A 139 -17.32 -3.69 -4.31
CA ASN A 139 -17.84 -5.06 -4.26
C ASN A 139 -16.81 -6.18 -3.97
N GLY A 140 -15.78 -5.90 -3.14
CA GLY A 140 -14.73 -6.87 -2.83
C GLY A 140 -13.64 -7.00 -3.91
N PHE A 141 -13.47 -6.01 -4.77
CA PHE A 141 -12.43 -5.93 -5.79
C PHE A 141 -11.61 -4.64 -5.65
N LEU A 142 -10.36 -4.71 -6.10
CA LEU A 142 -9.52 -3.55 -6.42
C LEU A 142 -9.46 -3.42 -7.95
N GLU A 143 -9.94 -2.32 -8.51
CA GLU A 143 -9.99 -2.05 -9.94
C GLU A 143 -8.96 -1.01 -10.33
N LEU A 144 -8.19 -1.32 -11.37
CA LEU A 144 -7.06 -0.51 -11.84
C LEU A 144 -7.33 0.16 -13.22
N GLY A 145 -8.57 0.10 -13.72
CA GLY A 145 -9.02 0.65 -14.99
C GLY A 145 -8.91 -0.32 -16.17
N TYR A 146 -8.12 -1.38 -16.02
CA TYR A 146 -7.91 -2.44 -17.01
C TYR A 146 -8.12 -3.83 -16.42
N GLY A 147 -8.51 -3.93 -15.14
CA GLY A 147 -8.59 -5.20 -14.44
C GLY A 147 -9.09 -5.05 -13.01
N ALA A 148 -10.07 -5.89 -12.67
CA ALA A 148 -10.58 -6.06 -11.33
C ALA A 148 -9.91 -7.25 -10.63
N PHE A 149 -9.24 -6.98 -9.52
CA PHE A 149 -8.55 -7.98 -8.72
C PHE A 149 -9.39 -8.31 -7.48
N PRO A 150 -9.85 -9.57 -7.32
CA PRO A 150 -10.66 -9.92 -6.17
C PRO A 150 -9.85 -9.76 -4.89
N VAL A 151 -10.41 -9.12 -3.87
CA VAL A 151 -9.78 -9.07 -2.54
C VAL A 151 -9.66 -10.50 -2.01
N GLY A 152 -10.76 -11.27 -2.02
CA GLY A 152 -10.76 -12.69 -1.65
C GLY A 152 -10.89 -12.91 -0.14
N LYS A 153 -10.55 -14.10 0.35
CA LYS A 153 -10.56 -14.39 1.80
C LYS A 153 -9.17 -14.17 2.38
N LEU A 154 -9.15 -13.61 3.59
CA LEU A 154 -7.94 -13.28 4.32
C LEU A 154 -7.02 -14.50 4.52
N ALA A 155 -7.54 -15.64 4.99
CA ALA A 155 -6.73 -16.86 5.18
C ALA A 155 -6.17 -17.40 3.86
N GLU A 156 -6.97 -17.39 2.78
CA GLU A 156 -6.52 -17.86 1.46
C GLU A 156 -5.43 -16.95 0.88
N ARG A 157 -5.53 -15.63 1.10
CA ARG A 157 -4.50 -14.68 0.66
C ARG A 157 -3.20 -14.83 1.43
N ALA A 158 -3.27 -15.09 2.73
CA ALA A 158 -2.08 -15.24 3.57
C ALA A 158 -1.20 -16.44 3.18
N GLU A 159 -1.82 -17.51 2.66
CA GLU A 159 -1.17 -18.77 2.26
C GLU A 159 -0.61 -18.75 0.83
N LEU A 160 -0.82 -17.68 0.06
CA LEU A 160 -0.25 -17.59 -1.28
C LEU A 160 1.29 -17.56 -1.22
N GLU A 161 1.92 -18.15 -2.22
CA GLU A 161 3.37 -18.04 -2.41
C GLU A 161 3.76 -16.58 -2.72
N PRO A 162 4.92 -16.11 -2.21
CA PRO A 162 5.40 -14.76 -2.50
C PRO A 162 5.67 -14.57 -3.99
N LEU A 163 5.27 -13.42 -4.52
CA LEU A 163 5.64 -13.02 -5.87
C LEU A 163 6.83 -12.05 -5.80
N PRO A 164 7.85 -12.19 -6.67
CA PRO A 164 8.96 -11.25 -6.73
C PRO A 164 8.48 -9.88 -7.21
N ILE A 165 8.91 -8.84 -6.49
CA ILE A 165 8.54 -7.43 -6.72
C ILE A 165 9.77 -6.53 -6.93
N ASP A 166 10.94 -7.10 -7.18
CA ASP A 166 12.11 -6.33 -7.57
C ASP A 166 11.91 -5.69 -8.96
N GLU A 167 12.49 -4.51 -9.14
CA GLU A 167 12.32 -3.68 -10.34
C GLU A 167 12.62 -4.44 -11.65
N PRO A 168 13.75 -5.18 -11.80
CA PRO A 168 14.01 -5.94 -13.03
C PRO A 168 12.93 -6.98 -13.35
N THR A 169 12.42 -7.67 -12.32
CA THR A 169 11.37 -8.66 -12.52
C THR A 169 10.04 -8.01 -12.91
N LEU A 170 9.71 -6.86 -12.34
CA LEU A 170 8.50 -6.13 -12.67
C LEU A 170 8.56 -5.55 -14.09
N ASP A 171 9.69 -4.98 -14.49
CA ASP A 171 9.88 -4.44 -15.85
C ASP A 171 9.79 -5.54 -16.92
N ALA A 172 10.40 -6.70 -16.65
CA ALA A 172 10.32 -7.84 -17.57
C ALA A 172 8.89 -8.35 -17.77
N LEU A 173 7.97 -8.18 -16.81
CA LEU A 173 6.57 -8.54 -16.99
C LEU A 173 5.86 -7.59 -17.95
N ASP A 174 6.13 -6.30 -17.79
CA ASP A 174 5.49 -5.27 -18.60
C ASP A 174 5.96 -5.36 -20.06
N GLU A 175 7.26 -5.64 -20.29
CA GLU A 175 7.85 -5.87 -21.62
C GLU A 175 7.31 -7.11 -22.33
N ALA A 176 6.83 -8.12 -21.59
CA ALA A 176 6.32 -9.37 -22.14
C ALA A 176 4.83 -9.31 -22.53
N SER A 177 4.15 -8.17 -22.29
CA SER A 177 2.69 -8.00 -22.38
C SER A 177 2.23 -7.18 -23.57
#